data_AF-A0A920GFN2-F1
#
_entry.id   AF-A0A920GFN2-F1
#
_cell.length_a   1.000
_cell.length_b   1.000
_cell.length_c   1.000
_cell.angle_alpha   90.00
_cell.angle_beta   90.00
_cell.angle_gamma   90.00
#
_symmetry.space_group_name_H-M   'P 1'
#
loop_
_entity.id
_entity.type
_entity.pdbx_description
1 polymer ?
#
loop_
_entity_poly.entity_id
_entity_poly.type
_entity_poly.pdbx_seq_one_letter_code
_entity_poly.pdbx_strand_id
1 'polypeptide(L)' 'MEYLKNAVSSEKGVVASQHWIASSVGADALSKGGNAIDAAIACAHALNVVEPWMCGLGGSGYILIWLAEKSKLK' A
#
# COMPACT_ATOMS: atom_id res chain seq x y z
N MET A 1 9.27 17.07 22.53
CA MET A 1 8.40 15.89 22.53
C MET A 1 8.40 15.36 21.11
N GLU A 2 9.05 14.22 20.87
CA GLU A 2 9.10 13.60 19.55
C GLU A 2 7.76 12.90 19.28
N TYR A 3 7.05 13.36 18.25
CA TYR A 3 5.80 12.72 17.81
C TYR A 3 6.14 11.58 16.85
N LEU A 4 6.51 10.42 17.40
CA LEU A 4 6.74 9.21 16.62
C LEU A 4 5.45 8.41 16.49
N LYS A 5 5.16 7.95 15.27
CA LYS A 5 4.04 7.04 15.00
C LYS A 5 4.43 5.64 15.44
N ASN A 6 3.52 4.92 16.11
CA ASN A 6 3.78 3.55 16.53
C ASN A 6 4.07 2.66 15.31
N ALA A 7 5.14 1.88 15.40
CA ALA A 7 5.41 0.84 14.42
C ALA A 7 4.33 -0.25 14.50
N VAL A 8 3.96 -0.80 13.34
CA VAL A 8 2.96 -1.88 13.23
C VAL A 8 3.66 -3.15 12.76
N SER A 9 3.32 -4.28 13.38
CA SER A 9 3.77 -5.62 12.98
C SER A 9 2.58 -6.54 12.75
N SER A 10 2.76 -7.52 11.86
CA SER A 10 1.74 -8.50 11.52
C SER A 10 2.39 -9.73 10.91
N GLU A 11 1.92 -10.92 11.27
CA GLU A 11 2.35 -12.19 10.67
C GLU A 11 1.80 -12.40 9.25
N LYS A 12 0.75 -11.64 8.87
CA LYS A 12 0.02 -11.82 7.60
C LYS A 12 0.34 -10.75 6.54
N GLY A 13 1.16 -9.76 6.89
CA GLY A 13 1.52 -8.65 6.00
C GLY A 13 1.18 -7.28 6.59
N VAL A 14 1.85 -6.26 6.06
CA VAL A 14 1.76 -4.85 6.48
C VAL A 14 1.62 -3.98 5.24
N VAL A 15 0.80 -2.92 5.34
CA VAL A 15 0.67 -1.87 4.31
C VAL A 15 1.04 -0.53 4.94
N ALA A 16 1.84 0.25 4.22
CA ALA A 16 2.25 1.58 4.64
C ALA A 16 2.10 2.57 3.47
N SER A 17 1.51 3.72 3.74
CA SER A 17 1.32 4.83 2.80
C SER A 17 1.32 6.17 3.55
N GLN A 18 1.38 7.27 2.80
CA GLN A 18 1.32 8.63 3.37
C GLN A 18 0.00 8.86 4.13
N HIS A 19 -1.14 8.62 3.47
CA HIS A 19 -2.44 8.75 4.10
C HIS A 19 -2.88 7.45 4.80
N TRP A 20 -3.30 7.53 6.07
CA TRP A 20 -3.66 6.37 6.90
C TRP A 20 -4.89 5.61 6.37
N ILE A 21 -5.88 6.31 5.80
CA ILE A 21 -7.04 5.67 5.15
C ILE A 21 -6.59 4.76 4.00
N ALA A 22 -5.62 5.19 3.19
CA ALA A 22 -5.12 4.38 2.08
C ALA A 22 -4.39 3.12 2.59
N SER A 23 -3.60 3.25 3.67
CA SER A 23 -2.99 2.09 4.34
C SER A 23 -4.06 1.11 4.84
N SER A 24 -5.14 1.63 5.44
CA SER A 24 -6.26 0.82 5.93
C SER A 24 -7.00 0.09 4.81
N VAL A 25 -7.20 0.74 3.65
CA VAL A 25 -7.84 0.11 2.47
C VAL A 25 -6.97 -1.01 1.90
N GLY A 26 -5.65 -0.80 1.78
CA GLY A 26 -4.74 -1.86 1.36
C GLY A 26 -4.68 -3.02 2.37
N ALA A 27 -4.69 -2.73 3.68
CA ALA A 27 -4.73 -3.75 4.71
C ALA A 27 -6.05 -4.56 4.70
N ASP A 28 -7.18 -3.91 4.41
CA ASP A 28 -8.46 -4.58 4.21
C ASP A 28 -8.42 -5.55 3.02
N ALA A 29 -7.79 -5.16 1.90
CA ALA A 29 -7.58 -6.04 0.75
C ALA A 29 -6.75 -7.28 1.10
N LEU A 30 -5.65 -7.14 1.86
CA LEU A 30 -4.90 -8.29 2.40
C LEU A 30 -5.77 -9.16 3.30
N SER A 31 -6.55 -8.55 4.20
CA SER A 31 -7.40 -9.29 5.15
C SER A 31 -8.47 -10.14 4.46
N LYS A 32 -8.89 -9.72 3.26
CA LYS A 32 -9.86 -10.43 2.39
C LYS A 32 -9.22 -11.50 1.50
N GLY A 33 -7.93 -11.79 1.68
CA GLY A 33 -7.20 -12.83 0.95
C GLY A 33 -6.52 -12.34 -0.33
N GLY A 34 -6.46 -11.03 -0.57
CA GLY A 34 -5.66 -10.45 -1.65
C GLY A 34 -4.16 -10.57 -1.40
N ASN A 35 -3.37 -10.50 -2.46
CA ASN A 35 -1.91 -10.49 -2.36
C ASN A 35 -1.35 -9.06 -2.18
N ALA A 36 -0.02 -8.94 -2.09
CA ALA A 36 0.64 -7.64 -1.91
C ALA A 36 0.40 -6.65 -3.06
N ILE A 37 0.20 -7.13 -4.29
CA ILE A 37 -0.09 -6.31 -5.47
C ILE A 37 -1.54 -5.79 -5.37
N ASP A 38 -2.50 -6.65 -5.02
CA ASP A 38 -3.91 -6.24 -4.83
C ASP A 38 -4.01 -5.14 -3.76
N ALA A 39 -3.30 -5.33 -2.64
CA ALA A 39 -3.22 -4.34 -1.57
C ALA A 39 -2.59 -3.02 -2.01
N ALA A 40 -1.52 -3.07 -2.81
CA ALA A 40 -0.88 -1.87 -3.35
C ALA A 40 -1.79 -1.10 -4.31
N ILE A 41 -2.54 -1.78 -5.18
CA ILE A 41 -3.50 -1.16 -6.11
C ILE A 41 -4.68 -0.54 -5.35
N ALA A 42 -5.24 -1.26 -4.36
CA ALA A 42 -6.31 -0.74 -3.50
C ALA A 42 -5.85 0.51 -2.73
N CYS A 43 -4.63 0.50 -2.19
CA CYS A 43 -4.01 1.64 -1.55
C CYS A 43 -3.84 2.82 -2.54
N ALA A 44 -3.31 2.59 -3.74
CA ALA A 44 -3.10 3.63 -4.75
C ALA A 44 -4.43 4.29 -5.19
N HIS A 45 -5.48 3.48 -5.37
CA HIS A 45 -6.82 4.00 -5.68
C HIS A 45 -7.38 4.85 -4.54
N ALA A 46 -7.17 4.45 -3.29
CA ALA A 46 -7.56 5.26 -2.13
C ALA A 46 -6.77 6.58 -2.09
N LEU A 47 -5.46 6.56 -2.36
CA LEU A 47 -4.62 7.76 -2.43
C LEU A 47 -5.12 8.77 -3.47
N ASN A 48 -5.61 8.32 -4.62
CA ASN A 48 -6.22 9.22 -5.61
C ASN A 48 -7.40 10.03 -5.05
N VAL A 49 -8.05 9.57 -3.97
CA VAL A 49 -9.17 10.25 -3.31
C VAL A 49 -8.71 11.07 -2.11
N VAL A 50 -7.88 10.47 -1.24
CA VAL A 50 -7.51 11.07 0.05
C VAL A 50 -6.23 11.91 -0.01
N GLU A 51 -5.43 11.77 -1.07
CA GLU A 51 -4.20 12.51 -1.32
C GLU A 51 -4.02 12.89 -2.82
N PRO A 52 -5.04 13.51 -3.46
CA PRO A 52 -5.07 13.75 -4.91
C PRO A 52 -4.00 14.73 -5.42
N TRP A 53 -3.38 15.52 -4.53
CA TRP A 53 -2.36 16.49 -4.90
C TRP A 53 -0.96 15.87 -5.10
N MET A 54 -0.73 14.63 -4.65
CA MET A 54 0.55 13.93 -4.77
C MET A 54 0.56 12.87 -5.88
N CYS A 55 -0.58 12.22 -6.15
CA CYS A 55 -0.71 11.18 -7.18
C CYS A 55 -2.14 11.13 -7.74
N GLY A 56 -2.32 10.45 -8.88
CA GLY A 56 -3.61 10.44 -9.58
C GLY A 56 -3.63 9.55 -10.82
N LEU A 57 -4.84 9.27 -11.31
CA LEU A 57 -5.06 8.54 -12.57
C LEU A 57 -4.44 9.21 -13.80
N GLY A 58 -4.30 10.54 -13.79
CA GLY A 58 -3.64 11.31 -14.84
C GLY A 58 -2.11 11.41 -14.69
N GLY A 59 -1.55 10.77 -13.66
CA GLY A 59 -0.11 10.80 -13.36
C GLY A 59 0.68 9.67 -14.01
N SER A 60 1.87 9.44 -13.47
CA SER A 60 2.72 8.30 -13.78
C SER A 60 3.40 7.80 -12.50
N GLY A 61 3.96 6.59 -12.55
CA GLY A 61 4.65 6.02 -11.41
C GLY A 61 5.45 4.79 -11.79
N TYR A 62 6.24 4.32 -10.84
CA TYR A 62 7.00 3.09 -10.93
C TYR A 62 6.59 2.18 -9.78
N ILE A 63 6.57 0.88 -10.02
CA ILE A 63 6.34 -0.13 -9.01
C ILE A 63 7.49 -1.13 -9.05
N LEU A 64 8.01 -1.49 -7.87
CA LEU A 64 8.99 -2.54 -7.71
C LEU A 64 8.31 -3.72 -7.02
N ILE A 65 8.34 -4.88 -7.64
CA ILE A 65 7.59 -6.05 -7.21
C ILE A 65 8.54 -7.24 -7.05
N TRP A 66 8.52 -7.85 -5.86
CA TRP A 66 9.12 -9.17 -5.67
C TRP A 66 8.08 -10.27 -5.92
N LEU A 67 8.27 -11.05 -6.98
CA LEU A 67 7.44 -12.22 -7.26
C LEU A 67 8.01 -13.43 -6.53
N ALA A 68 7.48 -13.70 -5.33
CA ALA A 68 7.95 -14.78 -4.45
C ALA A 68 7.95 -16.15 -5.14
N GLU A 69 6.89 -16.49 -5.89
CA GLU A 69 6.80 -17.77 -6.61
C GLU A 69 7.91 -17.97 -7.65
N LYS A 70 8.45 -16.86 -8.20
CA LYS A 70 9.48 -16.88 -9.24
C LYS A 70 10.86 -16.51 -8.71
N SER A 71 10.97 -16.23 -7.41
CA SER A 71 12.16 -15.66 -6.76
C SER A 71 12.80 -14.55 -7.60
N LYS A 72 11.96 -13.62 -8.11
CA LYS A 72 12.38 -12.63 -9.11
C LYS A 72 11.84 -11.24 -8.80
N LEU A 73 12.74 -10.26 -8.87
CA LEU A 73 12.42 -8.84 -8.83
C LEU A 73 11.94 -8.35 -10.20
N LYS A 74 10.90 -7.53 -10.20
CA LYS A 74 10.27 -6.94 -11.38
C LYS A 74 10.00 -5.47 -11.20
#